data_AF-A0A0X3YAD6-F1
#
_entry.id   AF-A0A0X3YAD6-F1
#
_cell.length_a   1.000
_cell.length_b   1.000
_cell.length_c   1.000
_cell.angle_alpha   90.00
_cell.angle_beta   90.00
_cell.angle_gamma   90.00
#
_symmetry.space_group_name_H-M   'P 1'
#
loop_
_entity.id
_entity.type
_entity.pdbx_description
1 polymer ?
#
loop_
_entity_poly.entity_id
_entity_poly.type
_entity_poly.pdbx_seq_one_letter_code
_entity_poly.pdbx_strand_id
1 'polypeptide(L)'
;MSRIEQYHTVTRRLIIMTLICVLLFASIFAVSYVLQQRFLLTSACFLCGIVGGFVSIQQRLPKVSNAELGMLTKSWFQILLVPIFGGVFALVLYCVFLSGIVSGHLFPEFFVPQAGNNGPDDQFMWDIFSKTYPKTTEDFAKLLFWCFVAGFSERFVPQIINKTLNGTADGKNG
;
A
#
# COMPACT_ATOMS: atom_id res chain seq x y z
N MET A 1 17.49 -30.77 -6.05
CA MET A 1 17.43 -29.72 -5.03
C MET A 1 16.53 -30.19 -3.90
N SER A 2 17.01 -30.10 -2.67
CA SER A 2 16.19 -30.39 -1.49
C SER A 2 15.17 -29.25 -1.25
N ARG A 3 14.05 -29.52 -0.56
CA ARG A 3 13.03 -28.50 -0.22
C ARG A 3 13.64 -27.29 0.50
N ILE A 4 14.65 -27.54 1.33
CA ILE A 4 15.39 -26.53 2.10
C ILE A 4 16.19 -25.62 1.16
N GLU A 5 16.88 -26.17 0.16
CA GLU A 5 17.62 -25.39 -0.84
C GLU A 5 16.70 -24.50 -1.70
N GLN A 6 15.54 -25.02 -2.10
CA GLN A 6 14.54 -24.25 -2.86
C GLN A 6 13.98 -23.09 -2.01
N TYR A 7 13.67 -23.36 -0.74
CA TYR A 7 13.21 -22.35 0.20
C TYR A 7 14.22 -21.21 0.41
N HIS A 8 15.50 -21.54 0.65
CA HIS A 8 16.55 -20.54 0.80
C HIS A 8 16.78 -19.74 -0.49
N THR A 9 16.71 -20.39 -1.65
CA THR A 9 16.86 -19.72 -2.96
C THR A 9 15.75 -18.71 -3.20
N VAL A 10 14.48 -19.09 -2.96
CA VAL A 10 13.33 -18.20 -3.11
C VAL A 10 13.40 -17.04 -2.11
N THR A 11 13.68 -17.33 -0.84
CA THR A 11 13.80 -16.30 0.22
C THR A 11 14.90 -15.29 -0.11
N ARG A 12 16.07 -15.74 -0.55
CA ARG A 12 17.18 -14.85 -0.92
C ARG A 12 16.81 -13.94 -2.09
N ARG A 13 16.19 -14.49 -3.13
CA ARG A 13 15.72 -13.71 -4.29
C ARG A 13 14.66 -12.69 -3.89
N LEU A 14 13.70 -13.11 -3.07
CA LEU A 14 12.65 -12.24 -2.57
C LEU A 14 13.23 -11.06 -1.77
N ILE A 15 14.14 -11.33 -0.81
CA ILE A 15 14.80 -10.27 -0.03
C ILE A 15 15.53 -9.29 -0.94
N ILE A 16 16.35 -9.80 -1.88
CA ILE A 16 17.12 -8.94 -2.79
C ILE A 16 16.18 -8.09 -3.66
N MET A 17 15.15 -8.69 -4.24
CA MET A 17 14.23 -7.97 -5.14
C MET A 17 13.38 -6.95 -4.39
N THR A 18 12.85 -7.30 -3.22
CA THR A 18 12.14 -6.35 -2.37
C THR A 18 13.05 -5.22 -1.93
N LEU A 19 14.30 -5.51 -1.54
CA LEU A 19 15.27 -4.49 -1.16
C LEU A 19 15.58 -3.55 -2.33
N ILE A 20 15.79 -4.09 -3.54
CA ILE A 20 16.01 -3.28 -4.75
C ILE A 20 14.80 -2.39 -5.02
N CYS A 21 13.57 -2.92 -4.95
CA CYS A 21 12.36 -2.12 -5.12
C CYS A 21 12.25 -1.02 -4.07
N VAL A 22 12.47 -1.34 -2.79
CA VAL A 22 12.42 -0.36 -1.71
C VAL A 22 13.47 0.73 -1.91
N LEU A 23 14.71 0.36 -2.26
CA LEU A 23 15.79 1.31 -2.53
C LEU A 23 15.50 2.18 -3.76
N LEU A 24 14.93 1.62 -4.83
CA LEU A 24 14.55 2.34 -6.04
C LEU A 24 13.45 3.37 -5.76
N PHE A 25 12.42 2.98 -5.02
CA PHE A 25 11.34 3.92 -4.68
C PHE A 25 11.76 4.92 -3.59
N ALA A 26 12.64 4.53 -2.67
CA ALA A 26 13.24 5.43 -1.69
C ALA A 26 14.19 6.45 -2.34
N SER A 27 14.95 6.06 -3.38
CA SER A 27 15.81 6.97 -4.11
C SER A 27 15.01 7.95 -4.97
N ILE A 28 13.96 7.48 -5.65
CA ILE A 28 12.99 8.36 -6.33
C ILE A 28 12.41 9.36 -5.34
N PHE A 29 11.98 8.87 -4.18
CA PHE A 29 11.45 9.71 -3.11
C PHE A 29 12.48 10.75 -2.62
N ALA A 30 13.74 10.36 -2.37
CA ALA A 30 14.79 11.26 -1.93
C ALA A 30 15.13 12.32 -3.00
N VAL A 31 15.18 11.92 -4.27
CA VAL A 31 15.41 12.83 -5.40
C VAL A 31 14.26 13.82 -5.53
N SER A 32 13.01 13.36 -5.45
CA SER A 32 11.84 14.23 -5.47
C SER A 32 11.80 15.19 -4.28
N TYR A 33 12.19 14.74 -3.09
CA TYR A 33 12.28 15.58 -1.91
C TYR A 33 13.33 16.70 -2.08
N VAL A 34 14.52 16.37 -2.58
CA VAL A 34 15.60 17.34 -2.79
C VAL A 34 15.28 18.33 -3.91
N LEU A 35 14.67 17.87 -5.01
CA LEU A 35 14.38 18.72 -6.18
C LEU A 35 13.11 19.57 -6.03
N GLN A 36 12.06 19.03 -5.40
CA GLN A 36 10.75 19.69 -5.34
C GLN A 36 10.32 20.13 -3.94
N GLN A 37 11.13 19.89 -2.89
CA GLN A 37 10.80 20.21 -1.48
C GLN A 37 9.45 19.62 -1.04
N ARG A 38 9.04 18.49 -1.64
CA ARG A 38 7.73 17.88 -1.40
C ARG A 38 7.88 16.44 -0.94
N PHE A 39 7.14 16.11 0.11
CA PHE A 39 7.04 14.75 0.62
C PHE A 39 5.98 14.00 -0.18
N LEU A 40 6.39 13.08 -1.06
CA LEU A 40 5.43 12.27 -1.82
C LEU A 40 4.80 11.20 -0.92
N LEU A 41 3.68 11.56 -0.31
CA LEU A 41 2.90 10.67 0.55
C LEU A 41 2.51 9.38 -0.17
N THR A 42 2.14 9.48 -1.44
CA THR A 42 1.85 8.34 -2.33
C THR A 42 3.00 7.34 -2.39
N SER A 43 4.24 7.81 -2.49
CA SER A 43 5.43 6.95 -2.52
C SER A 43 5.66 6.27 -1.17
N ALA A 44 5.45 6.98 -0.07
CA ALA A 44 5.54 6.41 1.28
C ALA A 44 4.48 5.32 1.50
N CYS A 45 3.23 5.57 1.10
CA CYS A 45 2.14 4.58 1.14
C CYS A 45 2.48 3.34 0.32
N PHE A 46 2.95 3.54 -0.92
CA PHE A 46 3.32 2.44 -1.82
C PHE A 46 4.47 1.59 -1.26
N LEU A 47 5.53 2.23 -0.75
CA LEU A 47 6.66 1.55 -0.11
C LEU A 47 6.21 0.74 1.11
N CYS A 48 5.36 1.31 1.96
CA CYS A 48 4.85 0.62 3.13
C CYS A 48 4.02 -0.61 2.74
N GLY A 49 3.21 -0.50 1.69
CA GLY A 49 2.49 -1.62 1.10
C GLY A 49 3.40 -2.71 0.53
N ILE A 50 4.49 -2.36 -0.15
CA ILE A 50 5.48 -3.34 -0.63
C ILE A 50 6.07 -4.14 0.53
N VAL A 51 6.44 -3.45 1.62
CA VAL A 51 6.97 -4.09 2.82
C VAL A 51 5.94 -5.04 3.44
N GLY A 52 4.67 -4.63 3.52
CA GLY A 52 3.58 -5.50 3.94
C GLY A 52 3.45 -6.75 3.08
N GLY A 53 3.44 -6.59 1.75
CA GLY A 53 3.35 -7.70 0.80
C GLY A 53 4.53 -8.66 0.89
N PHE A 54 5.73 -8.15 1.12
CA PHE A 54 6.92 -8.95 1.40
C PHE A 54 6.77 -9.81 2.67
N VAL A 55 6.33 -9.21 3.78
CA VAL A 55 6.10 -9.94 5.04
C VAL A 55 5.03 -11.03 4.84
N SER A 56 3.98 -10.72 4.08
CA SER A 56 2.90 -11.66 3.77
C SER A 56 3.40 -12.92 3.07
N ILE A 57 4.17 -12.77 1.98
CA ILE A 57 4.69 -13.92 1.24
C ILE A 57 5.74 -14.67 2.06
N GLN A 58 6.56 -14.00 2.88
CA GLN A 58 7.55 -14.65 3.73
C GLN A 58 6.89 -15.56 4.78
N GLN A 59 5.72 -15.17 5.32
CA GLN A 59 4.94 -16.00 6.24
C GLN A 59 4.19 -17.14 5.54
N ARG A 60 3.84 -16.98 4.27
CA ARG A 60 3.17 -18.00 3.46
C ARG A 60 4.12 -19.05 2.92
N LEU A 61 5.36 -18.65 2.56
CA LEU A 61 6.34 -19.49 1.88
C LEU A 61 6.60 -20.86 2.55
N PRO A 62 6.70 -21.00 3.89
CA PRO A 62 6.88 -22.29 4.54
C PRO A 62 5.70 -23.27 4.32
N LYS A 63 4.49 -22.73 4.11
CA LYS A 63 3.23 -23.48 3.99
C LYS A 63 2.92 -23.91 2.54
N VAL A 64 3.71 -23.43 1.57
CA VAL A 64 3.53 -23.71 0.14
C VAL A 64 3.90 -25.17 -0.17
N SER A 65 3.20 -25.77 -1.14
CA SER A 65 3.47 -27.15 -1.58
C SER A 65 4.82 -27.26 -2.32
N ASN A 66 5.38 -28.47 -2.40
CA ASN A 66 6.66 -28.69 -3.11
C ASN A 66 6.56 -28.35 -4.62
N ALA A 67 5.39 -28.61 -5.23
CA ALA A 67 5.15 -28.33 -6.64
C ALA A 67 5.13 -26.82 -6.92
N GLU A 68 4.39 -26.05 -6.12
CA GLU A 68 4.33 -24.59 -6.21
C GLU A 68 5.67 -23.94 -5.87
N LEU A 69 6.40 -24.46 -4.88
CA LEU A 69 7.75 -23.97 -4.54
C LEU A 69 8.72 -24.16 -5.73
N GLY A 70 8.57 -25.28 -6.46
CA GLY A 70 9.29 -25.53 -7.69
C GLY A 70 8.96 -24.51 -8.80
N MET A 71 7.69 -24.11 -8.93
CA MET A 71 7.26 -23.07 -9.88
C MET A 71 7.80 -21.68 -9.50
N LEU A 72 7.70 -21.31 -8.22
CA LEU A 72 8.27 -20.06 -7.69
C LEU A 72 9.78 -19.99 -7.92
N THR A 73 10.49 -21.11 -7.77
CA THR A 73 11.94 -21.16 -8.03
C THR A 73 12.28 -20.91 -9.50
N LYS A 74 11.38 -21.30 -10.43
CA LYS A 74 11.58 -21.09 -11.88
C LYS A 74 11.19 -19.69 -12.34
N SER A 75 10.21 -19.05 -11.72
CA SER A 75 9.70 -17.73 -12.16
C SER A 75 9.99 -16.62 -11.14
N TRP A 76 11.00 -15.81 -11.45
CA TRP A 76 11.34 -14.61 -10.68
C TRP A 76 10.22 -13.56 -10.67
N PHE A 77 9.42 -13.50 -11.73
CA PHE A 77 8.30 -12.55 -11.84
C PHE A 77 7.19 -12.84 -10.82
N GLN A 78 6.86 -14.12 -10.59
CA GLN A 78 5.85 -14.50 -9.59
C GLN A 78 6.26 -14.14 -8.16
N ILE A 79 7.56 -14.20 -7.87
CA ILE A 79 8.11 -13.81 -6.56
C ILE A 79 7.95 -12.30 -6.35
N LEU A 80 8.21 -11.49 -7.38
CA LEU A 80 8.14 -10.03 -7.29
C LEU A 80 6.72 -9.48 -7.27
N LEU A 81 5.78 -10.15 -7.95
CA LEU A 81 4.39 -9.68 -8.05
C LEU A 81 3.71 -9.51 -6.69
N VAL A 82 3.99 -10.37 -5.71
CA VAL A 82 3.29 -10.34 -4.42
C VAL A 82 3.59 -9.05 -3.63
N PRO A 83 4.85 -8.66 -3.40
CA PRO A 83 5.16 -7.34 -2.83
C PRO A 83 4.57 -6.16 -3.63
N ILE A 84 4.62 -6.22 -4.97
CA ILE A 84 4.08 -5.14 -5.81
C ILE A 84 2.57 -4.98 -5.65
N PHE A 85 1.81 -6.10 -5.62
CA PHE A 85 0.39 -6.06 -5.30
C PHE A 85 0.12 -5.49 -3.92
N GLY A 86 1.00 -5.76 -2.95
CA GLY A 86 0.91 -5.12 -1.63
C GLY A 86 1.00 -3.60 -1.70
N GLY A 87 1.92 -3.06 -2.51
CA GLY A 87 2.00 -1.63 -2.80
C GLY A 87 0.74 -1.08 -3.48
N VAL A 88 0.21 -1.79 -4.47
CA VAL A 88 -1.04 -1.39 -5.17
C VAL A 88 -2.22 -1.34 -4.20
N PHE A 89 -2.40 -2.35 -3.35
CA PHE A 89 -3.48 -2.34 -2.35
C PHE A 89 -3.34 -1.20 -1.34
N ALA A 90 -2.12 -0.82 -0.96
CA ALA A 90 -1.89 0.35 -0.12
C ALA A 90 -2.34 1.66 -0.79
N LEU A 91 -2.14 1.81 -2.10
CA LEU A 91 -2.62 2.97 -2.86
C LEU A 91 -4.14 3.00 -2.99
N VAL A 92 -4.76 1.84 -3.24
CA VAL A 92 -6.23 1.75 -3.25
C VAL A 92 -6.80 2.14 -1.89
N LEU A 93 -6.20 1.63 -0.79
CA LEU A 93 -6.62 2.00 0.57
C LEU A 93 -6.41 3.49 0.84
N TYR A 94 -5.31 4.08 0.36
CA TYR A 94 -5.09 5.51 0.48
C TYR A 94 -6.21 6.32 -0.18
N CYS A 95 -6.66 5.95 -1.39
CA CYS A 95 -7.84 6.55 -2.03
C CYS A 95 -9.13 6.37 -1.23
N VAL A 96 -9.31 5.20 -0.59
CA VAL A 96 -10.46 4.95 0.30
C VAL A 96 -10.45 5.89 1.51
N PHE A 97 -9.29 6.21 2.08
CA PHE A 97 -9.21 7.19 3.17
C PHE A 97 -9.43 8.62 2.68
N LEU A 98 -8.83 9.00 1.54
CA LEU A 98 -9.02 10.33 0.96
C LEU A 98 -10.48 10.61 0.58
N SER A 99 -11.19 9.60 0.11
CA SER A 99 -12.61 9.72 -0.25
C SER A 99 -13.55 9.83 0.96
N GLY A 100 -13.06 9.58 2.18
CA GLY A 100 -13.87 9.59 3.39
C GLY A 100 -14.84 8.40 3.52
N ILE A 101 -14.74 7.39 2.64
CA ILE A 101 -15.56 6.16 2.69
C ILE A 101 -15.35 5.43 4.03
N VAL A 102 -14.13 5.50 4.57
CA VAL A 102 -13.77 4.95 5.88
C VAL A 102 -13.23 6.08 6.74
N SER A 103 -13.86 6.31 7.89
CA SER A 103 -13.51 7.39 8.83
C SER A 103 -13.71 6.95 10.28
N GLY A 104 -13.05 7.63 11.22
CA GLY A 104 -13.08 7.33 12.66
C GLY A 104 -11.70 7.47 13.30
N HIS A 105 -11.66 7.38 14.63
CA HIS A 105 -10.45 7.70 15.42
C HIS A 105 -9.23 6.83 15.12
N LEU A 106 -9.43 5.62 14.58
CA LEU A 106 -8.38 4.68 14.18
C LEU A 106 -7.88 4.88 12.74
N PHE A 107 -8.55 5.72 11.95
CA PHE A 107 -8.21 5.98 10.56
C PHE A 107 -7.55 7.36 10.40
N PRO A 108 -6.70 7.54 9.39
CA PRO A 108 -6.01 8.81 9.18
C PRO A 108 -6.97 9.90 8.70
N GLU A 109 -6.89 11.09 9.30
CA GLU A 109 -7.54 12.28 8.78
C GLU A 109 -6.61 13.12 7.90
N PHE A 110 -7.18 13.72 6.86
CA PHE A 110 -6.44 14.53 5.88
C PHE A 110 -6.91 15.97 5.87
N PHE A 111 -5.96 16.87 5.64
CA PHE A 111 -6.26 18.21 5.15
C PHE A 111 -6.41 18.12 3.64
N VAL A 112 -7.62 18.34 3.13
CA VAL A 112 -7.91 18.36 1.69
C VAL A 112 -8.26 19.80 1.31
N PRO A 113 -7.59 20.41 0.32
CA PRO A 113 -7.95 21.75 -0.14
C PRO A 113 -9.39 21.75 -0.66
N GLN A 114 -10.15 22.79 -0.32
CA GLN A 114 -11.52 22.97 -0.82
C GLN A 114 -11.51 23.71 -2.16
N ALA A 115 -12.44 23.36 -3.05
CA ALA A 115 -12.60 24.09 -4.31
C ALA A 115 -12.99 25.53 -4.03
N GLY A 116 -12.41 26.48 -4.77
CA GLY A 116 -12.81 27.88 -4.67
C GLY A 116 -14.26 28.10 -5.13
N ASN A 117 -14.80 29.29 -4.87
CA ASN A 117 -16.19 29.65 -5.17
C ASN A 117 -16.60 29.51 -6.65
N ASN A 118 -15.63 29.40 -7.57
CA ASN A 118 -15.86 29.29 -9.01
C ASN A 118 -15.86 27.83 -9.53
N GLY A 119 -15.82 26.84 -8.63
CA GLY A 119 -15.75 25.43 -8.99
C GLY A 119 -14.31 24.91 -9.13
N PRO A 120 -14.15 23.61 -9.50
CA PRO A 120 -12.84 22.99 -9.64
C PRO A 120 -12.10 23.52 -10.88
N ASP A 121 -11.03 24.28 -10.65
CA ASP A 121 -10.11 24.81 -11.67
C ASP A 121 -8.86 23.90 -11.81
N ASP A 122 -8.05 24.10 -12.86
CA ASP A 122 -6.79 23.34 -13.06
C ASP A 122 -5.85 23.47 -11.85
N GLN A 123 -5.88 24.63 -11.20
CA GLN A 123 -5.12 24.91 -9.98
C GLN A 123 -5.63 24.09 -8.79
N PHE A 124 -6.93 23.79 -8.72
CA PHE A 124 -7.52 22.95 -7.68
C PHE A 124 -7.06 21.49 -7.83
N MET A 125 -6.99 20.98 -9.07
CA MET A 125 -6.46 19.63 -9.34
C MET A 125 -5.00 19.51 -8.89
N TRP A 126 -4.17 20.50 -9.20
CA TRP A 126 -2.78 20.52 -8.74
C TRP A 126 -2.68 20.59 -7.22
N ASP A 127 -3.54 21.37 -6.57
CA ASP A 127 -3.57 21.52 -5.12
C ASP A 127 -3.98 20.23 -4.40
N ILE A 128 -4.92 19.45 -4.95
CA ILE A 128 -5.25 18.11 -4.40
C ILE A 128 -3.99 17.24 -4.33
N PHE A 129 -3.21 17.16 -5.40
CA PHE A 129 -2.01 16.32 -5.40
C PHE A 129 -0.84 16.93 -4.63
N SER A 130 -0.80 18.25 -4.50
CA SER A 130 0.35 18.97 -3.93
C SER A 130 0.21 19.32 -2.46
N LYS A 131 -1.01 19.49 -1.96
CA LYS A 131 -1.33 20.02 -0.63
C LYS A 131 -2.15 19.06 0.23
N THR A 132 -2.50 17.89 -0.27
CA THR A 132 -3.17 16.87 0.54
C THR A 132 -2.16 16.15 1.42
N TYR A 133 -2.23 16.40 2.73
CA TYR A 133 -1.38 15.77 3.74
C TYR A 133 -2.22 15.35 4.95
N PRO A 134 -1.75 14.37 5.75
CA PRO A 134 -2.40 14.03 7.01
C PRO A 134 -2.41 15.23 7.95
N LYS A 135 -3.50 15.41 8.72
CA LYS A 135 -3.66 16.59 9.59
C LYS A 135 -2.62 16.64 10.70
N THR A 136 -2.31 15.48 11.28
CA THR A 136 -1.39 15.35 12.41
C THR A 136 -0.32 14.28 12.16
N THR A 137 0.72 14.28 12.98
CA THR A 137 1.72 13.19 12.98
C THR A 137 1.08 11.84 13.32
N GLU A 138 0.03 11.83 14.15
CA GLU A 138 -0.72 10.62 14.46
C GLU A 138 -1.44 10.07 13.22
N ASP A 139 -2.07 10.95 12.42
CA ASP A 139 -2.71 10.56 11.16
C ASP A 139 -1.70 10.03 10.15
N PHE A 140 -0.50 10.62 10.09
CA PHE A 140 0.57 10.09 9.26
C PHE A 140 0.98 8.67 9.69
N ALA A 141 1.14 8.42 10.99
CA ALA A 141 1.47 7.09 11.50
C ALA A 141 0.36 6.06 11.23
N LYS A 142 -0.91 6.44 11.43
CA LYS A 142 -2.08 5.61 11.09
C LYS A 142 -2.08 5.24 9.62
N LEU A 143 -1.80 6.20 8.74
CA LEU A 143 -1.74 5.97 7.30
C LEU A 143 -0.68 4.92 6.95
N LEU A 144 0.56 5.09 7.42
CA LEU A 144 1.63 4.13 7.17
C LEU A 144 1.27 2.73 7.70
N PHE A 145 0.76 2.65 8.93
CA PHE A 145 0.31 1.39 9.51
C PHE A 145 -0.73 0.69 8.63
N TRP A 146 -1.76 1.42 8.19
CA TRP A 146 -2.82 0.84 7.37
C TRP A 146 -2.36 0.49 5.95
N CYS A 147 -1.44 1.27 5.36
CA CYS A 147 -0.81 0.91 4.09
C CYS A 147 0.00 -0.37 4.20
N PHE A 148 0.76 -0.56 5.28
CA PHE A 148 1.42 -1.83 5.56
C PHE A 148 0.41 -2.98 5.68
N VAL A 149 -0.68 -2.79 6.45
CA VAL A 149 -1.70 -3.83 6.65
C VAL A 149 -2.41 -4.19 5.33
N ALA A 150 -2.74 -3.21 4.49
CA ALA A 150 -3.26 -3.45 3.15
C ALA A 150 -2.29 -4.26 2.30
N GLY A 151 -1.00 -3.98 2.39
CA GLY A 151 0.01 -4.75 1.69
C GLY A 151 0.16 -6.17 2.24
N PHE A 152 0.05 -6.33 3.55
CA PHE A 152 0.18 -7.60 4.25
C PHE A 152 -1.01 -8.54 3.98
N SER A 153 -2.21 -7.98 3.83
CA SER A 153 -3.44 -8.75 3.63
C SER A 153 -4.14 -8.36 2.33
N GLU A 154 -4.00 -9.22 1.32
CA GLU A 154 -4.66 -9.09 0.01
C GLU A 154 -6.20 -9.01 0.12
N ARG A 155 -6.78 -9.54 1.20
CA ARG A 155 -8.24 -9.53 1.44
C ARG A 155 -8.72 -8.33 2.24
N PHE A 156 -7.83 -7.58 2.87
CA PHE A 156 -8.21 -6.49 3.77
C PHE A 156 -8.99 -5.39 3.05
N VAL A 157 -8.46 -4.89 1.92
CA VAL A 157 -9.11 -3.80 1.17
C VAL A 157 -10.47 -4.21 0.60
N PRO A 158 -10.63 -5.38 -0.07
CA PRO A 158 -11.95 -5.84 -0.47
C PRO A 158 -12.94 -5.99 0.70
N GLN A 159 -12.47 -6.50 1.84
CA GLN A 159 -13.32 -6.69 3.03
C GLN A 159 -13.78 -5.36 3.63
N ILE A 160 -12.92 -4.34 3.68
CA ILE A 160 -13.30 -3.02 4.22
C ILE A 160 -14.37 -2.37 3.34
N ILE A 161 -14.23 -2.47 2.02
CA ILE A 161 -15.19 -1.94 1.06
C ILE A 161 -16.54 -2.66 1.20
N ASN A 162 -16.55 -4.00 1.21
CA ASN A 162 -17.77 -4.78 1.35
C ASN A 162 -18.48 -4.51 2.69
N LYS A 163 -17.72 -4.31 3.78
CA LYS A 163 -18.29 -3.96 5.08
C LYS A 163 -19.00 -2.61 5.05
N THR A 164 -18.41 -1.60 4.41
CA THR A 164 -19.03 -0.28 4.28
C THR A 164 -20.29 -0.32 3.40
N LEU A 165 -20.26 -1.09 2.31
CA LEU A 165 -21.43 -1.28 1.43
C LEU A 165 -22.60 -1.95 2.19
N ASN A 166 -22.33 -3.03 2.92
CA ASN A 166 -23.37 -3.78 3.64
C ASN A 166 -23.90 -3.03 4.86
N GLY A 167 -23.04 -2.32 5.60
CA GLY A 167 -23.47 -1.48 6.73
C GLY A 167 -24.39 -0.32 6.29
N THR A 168 -24.23 0.17 5.06
CA THR A 168 -25.11 1.19 4.49
C THR A 168 -26.48 0.62 4.07
N ALA A 169 -26.55 -0.67 3.72
CA ALA A 169 -27.79 -1.34 3.35
C ALA A 169 -28.70 -1.62 4.56
N ASP A 170 -28.11 -1.90 5.74
CA ASP A 170 -28.85 -2.21 6.97
C ASP A 170 -29.43 -0.95 7.65
N GLY A 171 -28.80 0.22 7.44
CA GLY A 171 -29.23 1.50 8.00
C GLY A 171 -30.43 2.18 7.31
N LYS A 172 -31.04 1.55 6.30
CA LYS A 172 -32.26 2.08 5.62
C LYS A 172 -33.58 1.47 6.13
N ASN A 173 -33.54 0.58 7.12
CA ASN A 173 -34.72 -0.09 7.70
C ASN A 173 -35.00 0.30 9.18
N GLY A 174 -34.51 1.45 9.65
CA GLY A 174 -34.72 1.93 11.03
C GLY A 174 -35.54 3.21 11.08
#